data_AF-A0A2T0S3D4-F1
#
_entry.id   AF-A0A2T0S3D4-F1
#
_cell.length_a   1.000
_cell.length_b   1.000
_cell.length_c   1.000
_cell.angle_alpha   90.00
_cell.angle_beta   90.00
_cell.angle_gamma   90.00
#
_symmetry.space_group_name_H-M   'P 1'
#
loop_
_entity.id
_entity.type
_entity.pdbx_description
1 polymer ?
#
loop_
_entity_poly.entity_id
_entity_poly.type
_entity_poly.pdbx_seq_one_letter_code
_entity_poly.pdbx_strand_id
1 'polypeptide(L)' 'MVAQGLVGARKVAAARRGPGVPVRLRRPAPVAVVKSSVCEPRPGAVEAAVVLVIGDRTWAMALRLEQHDDAWLATVMRLL' A
#
# COMPACT_ATOMS: atom_id res chain seq x y z
N MET A 1 7.35 -14.31 -7.03
CA MET A 1 7.76 -12.88 -7.10
C MET A 1 6.72 -12.02 -6.36
N VAL A 2 6.71 -12.02 -5.01
CA VAL A 2 5.75 -11.23 -4.19
C VAL A 2 6.45 -10.72 -2.93
N ALA A 3 7.65 -10.12 -3.06
CA ALA A 3 8.47 -9.74 -1.91
C ALA A 3 8.70 -8.22 -1.75
N GLN A 4 8.37 -7.40 -2.75
CA GLN A 4 8.74 -5.98 -2.77
C GLN A 4 7.76 -5.05 -2.04
N GLY A 5 6.49 -5.45 -1.85
CA GLY A 5 5.49 -4.61 -1.18
C GLY A 5 5.72 -4.39 0.32
N LEU A 6 6.34 -5.36 1.00
CA LEU A 6 6.52 -5.35 2.46
C LEU A 6 7.60 -4.34 2.91
N VAL A 7 8.63 -4.12 2.09
CA VAL A 7 9.76 -3.24 2.42
C VAL A 7 9.35 -1.77 2.37
N GLY A 8 8.52 -1.38 1.39
CA GLY A 8 8.00 -0.02 1.27
C GLY A 8 7.11 0.39 2.45
N ALA A 9 6.21 -0.51 2.86
CA ALA A 9 5.31 -0.27 3.99
C ALA A 9 6.07 -0.02 5.32
N ARG A 10 7.19 -0.73 5.54
CA ARG A 10 8.04 -0.56 6.73
C ARG A 10 8.73 0.82 6.77
N LYS A 11 9.20 1.32 5.63
CA LYS A 11 9.87 2.63 5.54
C LYS A 11 8.91 3.78 5.85
N VAL A 12 7.68 3.73 5.33
CA VAL A 12 6.64 4.75 5.62
C VAL A 12 6.23 4.73 7.09
N ALA A 13 6.10 3.55 7.69
CA ALA A 13 5.76 3.42 9.11
C ALA A 13 6.86 3.96 10.04
N ALA A 14 8.13 3.87 9.64
CA ALA A 14 9.26 4.44 10.39
C ALA A 14 9.28 5.97 10.31
N ALA A 15 9.01 6.55 9.13
CA ALA A 15 9.01 8.00 8.92
C ALA A 15 7.91 8.75 9.70
N ARG A 16 6.81 8.08 10.07
CA ARG A 16 5.70 8.70 10.82
C ARG A 16 5.91 8.81 12.34
N ARG A 17 7.02 8.30 12.89
CA ARG A 17 7.33 8.43 14.32
C ARG A 17 8.14 9.70 14.58
N GLY A 18 7.45 10.80 14.87
CA GLY A 18 8.07 12.00 15.46
C GLY A 18 8.45 11.77 16.93
N PRO A 19 9.40 12.54 17.49
CA PRO A 19 9.80 12.40 18.88
C PRO A 19 8.78 13.11 19.81
N GLY A 20 8.28 12.40 20.82
CA GLY A 20 7.95 13.05 22.10
C GLY A 20 6.49 13.20 22.56
N VAL A 21 5.50 12.41 22.13
CA VAL A 21 4.18 12.39 22.79
C VAL A 21 3.68 10.95 23.01
N PRO A 22 3.40 10.52 24.27
CA PRO A 22 2.81 9.21 24.54
C PRO A 22 1.30 9.27 24.27
N VAL A 23 0.92 9.44 23.00
CA VAL A 23 -0.41 9.05 22.56
C VAL A 23 -0.47 7.54 22.71
N ARG A 24 -1.49 6.98 23.39
CA ARG A 24 -1.81 5.54 23.27
C ARG A 24 -2.23 5.29 21.82
N LEU A 25 -1.24 5.19 20.93
CA LEU A 25 -1.42 4.88 19.54
C LEU A 25 -2.01 3.47 19.53
N ARG A 26 -3.31 3.36 19.25
CA ARG A 26 -3.87 2.08 18.81
C ARG A 26 -2.97 1.62 17.68
N ARG A 27 -2.19 0.57 17.93
CA ARG A 27 -1.30 0.00 16.92
C ARG A 27 -2.18 -0.28 15.70
N PRO A 28 -1.85 0.27 14.51
CA PRO A 28 -2.63 -0.02 13.32
C PRO A 28 -2.73 -1.53 13.16
N ALA A 29 -3.94 -2.02 12.86
CA ALA A 29 -4.13 -3.43 12.59
C ALA A 29 -3.17 -3.85 11.46
N PRO A 30 -2.52 -5.03 11.55
CA PRO A 30 -1.70 -5.54 10.46
C PRO A 30 -2.50 -5.59 9.16
N VAL A 31 -1.89 -5.16 8.07
CA VAL A 31 -2.46 -5.23 6.72
C VAL A 31 -1.70 -6.29 5.94
N ALA A 32 -2.41 -7.28 5.41
CA ALA A 32 -1.86 -8.28 4.51
C ALA A 32 -2.46 -8.14 3.11
N VAL A 33 -1.62 -8.14 2.07
CA VAL A 33 -2.08 -8.25 0.68
C VAL A 33 -2.22 -9.73 0.36
N VAL A 34 -3.44 -10.19 0.05
CA VAL A 34 -3.72 -11.60 -0.23
C VAL A 34 -3.90 -11.89 -1.72
N LYS A 35 -4.22 -10.86 -2.51
CA LYS A 35 -4.31 -10.97 -3.98
C LYS A 35 -3.98 -9.62 -4.62
N SER A 36 -3.35 -9.66 -5.79
CA SER A 36 -3.19 -8.52 -6.68
C SER A 36 -3.47 -8.91 -8.13
N SER A 37 -4.14 -8.05 -8.87
CA SER A 37 -4.36 -8.20 -10.31
C SER A 37 -4.06 -6.87 -11.01
N VAL A 38 -3.29 -6.92 -12.08
CA VAL A 38 -3.11 -5.78 -12.99
C VAL A 38 -4.25 -5.78 -13.98
N CYS A 39 -4.94 -4.65 -14.10
CA CYS A 39 -6.11 -4.51 -14.95
C CYS A 39 -5.74 -3.89 -16.30
N GLU A 40 -4.88 -2.86 -16.29
CA GLU A 40 -4.53 -2.10 -17.48
C GLU A 40 -3.07 -1.64 -17.38
N PRO A 41 -2.13 -2.31 -18.06
CA PRO A 41 -0.76 -1.87 -18.20
C PRO A 41 -0.64 -0.80 -19.30
N ARG A 42 -0.10 0.37 -18.97
CA ARG A 42 0.24 1.44 -19.92
C ARG A 42 1.70 1.84 -19.74
N PRO A 43 2.37 2.39 -20.77
CA PRO A 43 3.71 2.95 -20.60
C PRO A 43 3.72 3.99 -19.46
N GLY A 44 4.54 3.76 -18.44
CA GLY A 44 4.65 4.64 -17.27
C GLY A 44 3.44 4.67 -16.34
N ALA A 45 2.39 3.84 -16.54
CA ALA A 45 1.24 3.79 -15.64
C ALA A 45 0.63 2.39 -15.55
N VAL A 46 0.32 1.93 -14.34
CA VAL A 46 -0.29 0.62 -14.09
C VAL A 46 -1.51 0.78 -13.20
N GLU A 47 -2.64 0.27 -13.65
CA GLU A 47 -3.83 0.14 -12.82
C GLU A 47 -3.95 -1.28 -12.27
N ALA A 48 -4.15 -1.39 -10.96
CA ALA A 48 -4.23 -2.67 -10.27
C ALA A 48 -5.37 -2.68 -9.24
N ALA A 49 -5.91 -3.87 -9.01
CA ALA A 49 -6.77 -4.16 -7.88
C ALA A 49 -6.00 -5.05 -6.89
N VAL A 50 -6.16 -4.78 -5.60
CA VAL A 50 -5.60 -5.58 -4.51
C VAL A 50 -6.68 -5.96 -3.52
N VAL A 51 -6.59 -7.18 -3.01
CA VAL A 51 -7.40 -7.64 -1.89
C VAL A 51 -6.54 -7.59 -0.64
N LEU A 52 -7.03 -6.90 0.38
CA LEU A 52 -6.35 -6.66 1.64
C LEU A 52 -7.12 -7.36 2.77
N VAL A 53 -6.40 -7.92 3.73
CA VAL A 53 -6.95 -8.31 5.03
C VAL A 53 -6.44 -7.33 6.08
N ILE A 54 -7.37 -6.70 6.81
CA ILE A 54 -7.11 -5.74 7.89
C ILE A 54 -7.85 -6.25 9.14
N GLY A 55 -7.10 -6.82 10.09
CA GLY A 55 -7.71 -7.54 11.21
C GLY A 55 -8.49 -8.76 10.72
N ASP A 56 -9.79 -8.80 11.01
CA ASP A 56 -10.74 -9.85 10.60
C ASP A 56 -11.53 -9.49 9.33
N ARG A 57 -11.25 -8.33 8.71
CA ARG A 57 -11.99 -7.84 7.55
C ARG A 57 -11.20 -7.96 6.25
N THR A 58 -11.90 -8.34 5.20
CA THR A 58 -11.38 -8.34 3.83
C THR A 58 -11.88 -7.09 3.10
N TRP A 59 -10.97 -6.44 2.38
CA TRP A 59 -11.22 -5.22 1.61
C TRP A 59 -10.71 -5.38 0.19
N ALA A 60 -11.34 -4.70 -0.75
CA ALA A 60 -10.77 -4.50 -2.08
C ALA A 60 -10.25 -3.06 -2.20
N MET A 61 -9.17 -2.86 -2.94
CA MET A 61 -8.63 -1.54 -3.22
C MET A 61 -8.20 -1.46 -4.68
N ALA A 62 -8.66 -0.43 -5.38
CA ALA A 62 -8.14 -0.05 -6.68
C ALA A 62 -6.99 0.95 -6.48
N LEU A 63 -5.89 0.78 -7.21
CA LEU A 63 -4.76 1.69 -7.17
C LEU A 63 -4.17 1.94 -8.55
N ARG A 64 -3.64 3.14 -8.74
CA ARG A 64 -2.87 3.54 -9.93
C ARG A 64 -1.45 3.85 -9.49
N LEU A 65 -0.50 3.21 -10.15
CA LEU A 65 0.92 3.51 -10.01
C LEU A 65 1.37 4.25 -11.26
N GLU A 66 2.12 5.33 -11.09
CA GLU A 66 2.76 6.05 -12.19
C GLU A 66 4.27 6.03 -11.99
N GLN A 67 5.00 5.82 -13.08
CA GLN A 67 6.45 5.84 -13.09
C GLN A 67 6.91 7.29 -13.10
N HIS A 68 7.66 7.67 -12.08
CA HIS A 68 8.35 8.95 -11.99
C HIS A 68 9.84 8.67 -11.84
N ASP A 69 10.63 9.06 -12.84
CA ASP A 69 12.03 8.67 -12.99
C ASP A 69 12.21 7.13 -12.90
N ASP A 70 12.95 6.67 -11.89
CA ASP A 70 13.22 5.25 -11.62
C ASP A 70 12.36 4.70 -10.47
N ALA A 71 11.28 5.38 -10.12
CA ALA A 71 10.37 5.00 -9.03
C ALA A 71 8.91 4.87 -9.49
N TRP A 72 8.15 4.00 -8.84
CA TRP A 72 6.70 3.90 -9.01
C TRP A 72 6.01 4.57 -7.83
N LEU A 73 5.15 5.54 -8.12
CA LEU A 73 4.38 6.29 -7.14
C LEU A 73 2.90 5.93 -7.25
N ALA A 74 2.27 5.66 -6.11
CA ALA A 74 0.81 5.50 -6.07
C ALA A 74 0.15 6.88 -6.17
N THR A 75 -0.41 7.20 -7.34
CA THR A 75 -1.09 8.47 -7.60
C THR A 75 -2.58 8.42 -7.26
N VAL A 76 -3.17 7.24 -7.29
CA VAL A 76 -4.57 7.00 -6.89
C VAL A 76 -4.64 5.75 -6.02
N MET A 77 -5.40 5.83 -4.93
CA MET A 77 -5.77 4.69 -4.09
C MET A 77 -7.23 4.87 -3.65
N ARG A 78 -8.06 3.87 -3.93
CA ARG A 78 -9.47 3.85 -3.55
C ARG A 78 -9.82 2.51 -2.91
N LEU A 79 -10.12 2.54 -1.63
CA LEU A 79 -10.70 1.41 -0.92
C LEU A 79 -12.17 1.25 -1.33
N LEU A 80 -12.59 0.02 -1.58
CA LEU A 80 -13.94 -0.38 -1.98
C LEU A 80 -14.60 -1.18 -0.85
#